data_AF-A0A6L9Z7L9-F1
#
_entry.id   AF-A0A6L9Z7L9-F1
#
_cell.length_a   1.000
_cell.length_b   1.000
_cell.length_c   1.000
_cell.angle_alpha   90.00
_cell.angle_beta   90.00
_cell.angle_gamma   90.00
#
_symmetry.space_group_name_H-M   'P 1'
#
loop_
_entity.id
_entity.type
_entity.pdbx_description
1 polymer ?
#
loop_
_entity_poly.entity_id
_entity_poly.type
_entity_poly.pdbx_seq_one_letter_code
_entity_poly.pdbx_strand_id
1 'polypeptide(L)'
;MTNRENLNTILKRIQSGEWNDSALKSLRQLLQKGNSEILQQIAKYNVYLEKGKEIHIGDRTYYSWDDEALSALVRIIQFGDVDEVNLLVTKLNNARLQGEEGDRKTGSFYTYNIWLEDVSLENSHDSTEDNRHIQQYTITGKWNSKVYKEINAFGLRLDIPWGHNKTPHGQFTVKVEILNGRVTEIKPDVARYDDSPNNYAADKVKKLIKSEISGMLRVF
;
A
#
# COMPACT_ATOMS: atom_id res chain seq x y z
N MET A 1 -29.23 -20.80 6.06
CA MET A 1 -29.70 -19.43 5.75
C MET A 1 -28.67 -18.78 4.85
N THR A 2 -28.95 -18.66 3.55
CA THR A 2 -28.02 -18.09 2.58
C THR A 2 -28.19 -16.57 2.60
N ASN A 3 -27.29 -15.86 3.28
CA ASN A 3 -27.31 -14.41 3.32
C ASN A 3 -27.06 -13.90 1.90
N ARG A 4 -28.11 -13.49 1.17
CA ARG A 4 -27.98 -12.79 -0.10
C ARG A 4 -27.40 -11.41 0.21
N GLU A 5 -26.09 -11.34 0.37
CA GLU A 5 -25.40 -10.06 0.35
C GLU A 5 -25.73 -9.37 -0.98
N ASN A 6 -26.30 -8.18 -0.88
CA ASN A 6 -26.62 -7.36 -2.04
C ASN A 6 -25.31 -6.90 -2.68
N LEU A 7 -25.22 -6.93 -4.01
CA LEU A 7 -24.06 -6.44 -4.76
C LEU A 7 -23.63 -5.05 -4.30
N ASN A 8 -24.58 -4.15 -4.03
CA ASN A 8 -24.28 -2.81 -3.51
C ASN A 8 -23.52 -2.83 -2.17
N THR A 9 -23.80 -3.79 -1.30
CA THR A 9 -23.09 -3.95 -0.03
C THR A 9 -21.66 -4.43 -0.27
N ILE A 10 -21.47 -5.36 -1.20
CA ILE A 10 -20.14 -5.85 -1.59
C ILE A 10 -19.34 -4.72 -2.24
N LEU A 11 -19.92 -3.99 -3.20
CA LEU A 11 -19.28 -2.85 -3.86
C LEU A 11 -18.92 -1.74 -2.87
N LYS A 12 -19.79 -1.43 -1.90
CA LYS A 12 -19.48 -0.45 -0.85
C LYS A 12 -18.31 -0.87 0.04
N ARG A 13 -18.26 -2.15 0.45
CA ARG A 13 -17.13 -2.67 1.24
C ARG A 13 -15.84 -2.71 0.45
N ILE A 14 -15.94 -3.02 -0.85
CA ILE A 14 -14.80 -2.91 -1.76
C ILE A 14 -14.35 -1.46 -1.77
N GLN A 15 -15.23 -0.51 -2.07
CA GLN A 15 -14.91 0.92 -2.10
C GLN A 15 -14.32 1.45 -0.78
N SER A 16 -14.72 0.92 0.38
CA SER A 16 -14.16 1.30 1.68
C SER A 16 -12.88 0.57 2.07
N GLY A 17 -12.40 -0.39 1.26
CA GLY A 17 -11.21 -1.19 1.56
C GLY A 17 -11.42 -2.29 2.60
N GLU A 18 -12.67 -2.58 2.99
CA GLU A 18 -13.04 -3.55 4.04
C GLU A 18 -13.49 -4.91 3.48
N TRP A 19 -13.00 -5.31 2.32
CA TRP A 19 -13.37 -6.59 1.72
C TRP A 19 -12.48 -7.73 2.24
N ASN A 20 -13.00 -8.96 2.20
CA ASN A 20 -12.28 -10.16 2.60
C ASN A 20 -12.51 -11.29 1.57
N ASP A 21 -11.79 -12.41 1.73
CA ASP A 21 -11.88 -13.57 0.82
C ASP A 21 -13.31 -14.07 0.60
N SER A 22 -14.15 -14.00 1.64
CA SER A 22 -15.57 -14.37 1.55
C SER A 22 -16.36 -13.41 0.66
N ALA A 23 -16.09 -12.11 0.76
CA ALA A 23 -16.70 -11.08 -0.07
C ALA A 23 -16.25 -11.22 -1.54
N LEU A 24 -14.96 -11.47 -1.80
CA LEU A 24 -14.45 -11.72 -3.16
C LEU A 24 -15.07 -12.98 -3.78
N LYS A 25 -15.18 -14.06 -3.00
CA LYS A 25 -15.79 -15.30 -3.47
C LYS A 25 -17.26 -15.08 -3.85
N SER A 26 -17.98 -14.27 -3.07
CA SER A 26 -19.36 -13.90 -3.36
C SER A 26 -19.46 -13.04 -4.62
N LEU A 27 -18.55 -12.07 -4.79
CA LEU A 27 -18.47 -11.25 -6.00
C LEU A 27 -18.19 -12.11 -7.25
N ARG A 28 -17.21 -13.03 -7.20
CA ARG A 28 -16.89 -13.96 -8.29
C ARG A 28 -18.12 -14.76 -8.72
N GLN A 29 -18.83 -15.34 -7.75
CA GLN A 29 -20.05 -16.11 -8.02
C GLN A 29 -21.16 -15.27 -8.65
N LEU A 30 -21.26 -14.00 -8.26
CA LEU A 30 -22.22 -13.05 -8.81
C LEU A 30 -21.89 -12.68 -10.26
N LEU A 31 -20.61 -12.39 -10.55
CA LEU A 31 -20.15 -12.03 -11.90
C LEU A 31 -20.23 -13.19 -12.88
N GLN A 32 -19.91 -14.41 -12.45
CA GLN A 32 -20.04 -15.63 -13.26
C GLN A 32 -21.49 -15.94 -13.67
N LYS A 33 -22.48 -15.45 -12.91
CA LYS A 33 -23.91 -15.62 -13.26
C LYS A 33 -24.37 -14.66 -14.37
N GLY A 34 -23.56 -13.67 -14.75
CA GLY A 34 -23.82 -12.81 -15.91
C GLY A 34 -25.11 -12.00 -15.85
N ASN A 35 -25.62 -11.66 -14.66
CA ASN A 35 -26.86 -10.91 -14.52
C ASN A 35 -26.68 -9.47 -15.02
N SER A 36 -27.56 -9.01 -15.92
CA SER A 36 -27.50 -7.68 -16.55
C SER A 36 -27.50 -6.51 -15.56
N GLU A 37 -28.17 -6.65 -14.41
CA GLU A 37 -28.18 -5.62 -13.37
C GLU A 37 -26.80 -5.46 -12.68
N ILE A 38 -26.07 -6.56 -12.54
CA ILE A 38 -24.70 -6.58 -12.00
C ILE A 38 -23.78 -5.85 -12.96
N LEU A 39 -23.93 -6.13 -14.26
CA LEU A 39 -23.13 -5.53 -15.33
C LEU A 39 -23.34 -4.02 -15.43
N GLN A 40 -24.58 -3.55 -15.27
CA GLN A 40 -24.89 -2.11 -15.25
C GLN A 40 -24.26 -1.39 -14.05
N GLN A 41 -24.18 -2.04 -12.89
CA GLN A 41 -23.58 -1.42 -11.70
C GLN A 41 -22.05 -1.33 -11.80
N ILE A 42 -21.39 -2.35 -12.35
CA ILE A 42 -19.93 -2.33 -12.55
C ILE A 42 -19.50 -1.46 -13.73
N ALA A 43 -20.35 -1.28 -14.75
CA ALA A 43 -20.07 -0.39 -15.88
C ALA A 43 -19.84 1.07 -15.49
N LYS A 44 -20.36 1.50 -14.33
CA LYS A 44 -20.06 2.82 -13.73
C LYS A 44 -18.57 3.02 -13.43
N TYR A 45 -17.81 1.95 -13.34
CA TYR A 45 -16.38 1.93 -13.06
C TYR A 45 -15.56 1.55 -14.30
N ASN A 46 -16.05 1.89 -15.51
CA ASN A 46 -15.37 1.59 -16.78
C ASN A 46 -15.13 0.08 -17.01
N VAL A 47 -16.10 -0.74 -16.61
CA VAL A 47 -16.08 -2.19 -16.82
C VAL A 47 -17.11 -2.57 -17.89
N TYR A 48 -16.67 -3.11 -19.01
CA TYR A 48 -17.53 -3.49 -20.12
C TYR A 48 -17.41 -4.97 -20.44
N LEU A 49 -18.53 -5.63 -20.75
CA LEU A 49 -18.52 -6.96 -21.35
C LEU A 49 -18.98 -6.85 -22.79
N GLU A 50 -18.09 -7.15 -23.73
CA GLU A 50 -18.48 -7.27 -25.12
C GLU A 50 -19.16 -8.62 -25.38
N LYS A 51 -19.84 -8.72 -26.53
CA LYS A 51 -20.60 -9.91 -26.96
C LYS A 51 -19.72 -11.18 -27.15
N GLY A 52 -18.45 -11.15 -26.78
CA GLY A 52 -17.44 -12.20 -26.97
C GLY A 52 -16.76 -12.76 -25.71
N LYS A 53 -17.35 -12.64 -24.50
CA LYS A 53 -16.71 -12.95 -23.20
C LYS A 53 -15.49 -12.07 -22.85
N GLU A 54 -15.19 -11.07 -23.66
CA GLU A 54 -14.19 -10.07 -23.37
C GLU A 54 -14.73 -9.14 -22.27
N ILE A 55 -13.93 -8.99 -21.23
CA ILE A 55 -14.17 -8.16 -20.06
C ILE A 55 -13.15 -7.03 -20.12
N HIS A 56 -13.58 -5.84 -20.49
CA HIS A 56 -12.74 -4.66 -20.46
C HIS A 56 -12.83 -4.01 -19.08
N ILE A 57 -11.69 -3.72 -18.47
CA ILE A 57 -11.58 -3.02 -17.19
C ILE A 57 -10.55 -1.91 -17.40
N GLY A 58 -11.01 -0.67 -17.54
CA GLY A 58 -10.17 0.41 -18.05
C GLY A 58 -9.63 0.05 -19.44
N ASP A 59 -8.32 0.15 -19.62
CA ASP A 59 -7.64 -0.18 -20.89
C ASP A 59 -7.30 -1.67 -21.06
N ARG A 60 -7.59 -2.51 -20.06
CA ARG A 60 -7.21 -3.93 -20.06
C ARG A 60 -8.38 -4.81 -20.50
N THR A 61 -8.07 -5.84 -21.30
CA THR A 61 -9.05 -6.84 -21.74
C THR A 61 -8.74 -8.19 -21.12
N TYR A 62 -9.74 -8.77 -20.47
CA TYR A 62 -9.70 -10.10 -19.84
C TYR A 62 -10.70 -11.02 -20.53
N TYR A 63 -10.46 -12.33 -20.48
CA TYR A 63 -11.34 -13.33 -21.11
C TYR A 63 -12.12 -14.17 -20.08
N SER A 64 -11.85 -13.98 -18.79
CA SER A 64 -12.52 -14.70 -17.70
C SER A 64 -12.48 -13.91 -16.39
N TRP A 65 -13.42 -14.18 -15.47
CA TRP A 65 -13.42 -13.62 -14.10
C TRP A 65 -12.47 -14.39 -13.16
N ASP A 66 -11.22 -14.55 -13.59
CA ASP A 66 -10.13 -15.14 -12.81
C ASP A 66 -9.61 -14.18 -11.73
N ASP A 67 -8.52 -14.56 -11.04
CA ASP A 67 -7.98 -13.78 -9.92
C ASP A 67 -7.48 -12.41 -10.40
N GLU A 68 -6.97 -12.34 -11.63
CA GLU A 68 -6.42 -11.12 -12.22
C GLU A 68 -7.55 -10.16 -12.63
N ALA A 69 -8.58 -10.65 -13.31
CA ALA A 69 -9.74 -9.83 -13.68
C ALA A 69 -10.53 -9.34 -12.45
N LEU A 70 -10.65 -10.17 -11.40
CA LEU A 70 -11.26 -9.75 -10.14
C LEU A 70 -10.42 -8.71 -9.41
N SER A 71 -9.10 -8.89 -9.38
CA SER A 71 -8.16 -7.92 -8.82
C SER A 71 -8.30 -6.57 -9.53
N ALA A 72 -8.29 -6.57 -10.87
CA ALA A 72 -8.50 -5.37 -11.68
C ALA A 72 -9.88 -4.72 -11.45
N LEU A 73 -10.94 -5.52 -11.29
CA LEU A 73 -12.27 -5.00 -10.99
C LEU A 73 -12.33 -4.33 -9.61
N VAL A 74 -11.83 -5.00 -8.57
CA VAL A 74 -11.77 -4.46 -7.21
C VAL A 74 -11.00 -3.15 -7.21
N ARG A 75 -9.88 -3.11 -7.94
CA ARG A 75 -9.03 -1.93 -8.12
C ARG A 75 -9.80 -0.76 -8.72
N ILE A 76 -10.48 -0.96 -9.85
CA ILE A 76 -11.18 0.14 -10.53
C ILE A 76 -12.40 0.62 -9.73
N ILE A 77 -13.02 -0.25 -8.93
CA ILE A 77 -14.10 0.14 -8.01
C ILE A 77 -13.58 1.02 -6.87
N GLN A 78 -12.41 0.68 -6.32
CA GLN A 78 -11.82 1.41 -5.19
C GLN A 78 -11.19 2.73 -5.57
N PHE A 79 -10.41 2.70 -6.64
CA PHE A 79 -9.51 3.79 -6.99
C PHE A 79 -9.92 4.49 -8.28
N GLY A 80 -10.88 3.95 -9.04
CA GLY A 80 -11.18 4.42 -10.38
C GLY A 80 -10.06 4.10 -11.37
N ASP A 81 -10.05 4.80 -12.49
CA ASP A 81 -9.00 4.73 -13.52
C ASP A 81 -7.77 5.57 -13.12
N VAL A 82 -7.41 5.52 -11.83
CA VAL A 82 -6.31 6.32 -11.28
C VAL A 82 -5.01 5.58 -11.51
N ASP A 83 -4.04 6.32 -12.07
CA ASP A 83 -2.65 5.90 -12.19
C ASP A 83 -2.14 5.45 -10.80
N GLU A 84 -1.93 4.15 -10.68
CA GLU A 84 -1.55 3.46 -9.44
C GLU A 84 -0.30 4.06 -8.83
N VAL A 85 0.61 4.49 -9.70
CA VAL A 85 1.84 5.15 -9.29
C VAL A 85 1.55 6.48 -8.63
N ASN A 86 0.68 7.29 -9.22
CA ASN A 86 0.31 8.58 -8.62
C ASN A 86 -0.37 8.40 -7.27
N LEU A 87 -1.20 7.37 -7.13
CA LEU A 87 -1.82 7.06 -5.84
C LEU A 87 -0.78 6.59 -4.82
N LEU A 88 0.16 5.74 -5.22
CA LEU A 88 1.25 5.24 -4.37
C LEU A 88 2.16 6.38 -3.91
N VAL A 89 2.55 7.25 -4.84
CA VAL A 89 3.33 8.47 -4.57
C VAL A 89 2.57 9.39 -3.63
N THR A 90 1.28 9.63 -3.86
CA THR A 90 0.43 10.46 -3.00
C THR A 90 0.31 9.88 -1.59
N LYS A 91 0.09 8.57 -1.48
CA LYS A 91 -0.02 7.88 -0.19
C LYS A 91 1.29 7.95 0.58
N LEU A 92 2.42 7.69 -0.08
CA LEU A 92 3.74 7.82 0.51
C LEU A 92 4.04 9.27 0.92
N ASN A 93 3.73 10.28 0.10
CA ASN A 93 3.92 11.70 0.46
C ASN A 93 3.11 12.13 1.71
N ASN A 94 1.99 11.46 2.00
CA ASN A 94 1.17 11.74 3.18
C ASN A 94 1.49 10.80 4.35
N ALA A 95 2.40 9.84 4.16
CA ALA A 95 2.68 8.80 5.13
C ALA A 95 3.38 9.37 6.37
N ARG A 96 2.83 9.01 7.55
CA ARG A 96 3.38 9.42 8.84
C ARG A 96 3.39 8.24 9.79
N LEU A 97 4.44 8.14 10.59
CA LEU A 97 4.56 7.13 11.63
C LEU A 97 4.95 7.81 12.94
N GLN A 98 4.05 7.74 13.92
CA GLN A 98 4.30 8.22 15.27
C GLN A 98 4.15 7.08 16.27
N GLY A 99 4.90 7.12 17.35
CA GLY A 99 4.76 6.12 18.41
C GLY A 99 5.84 6.20 19.47
N GLU A 100 5.67 5.28 20.41
CA GLU A 100 6.53 5.11 21.57
C GLU A 100 6.96 3.64 21.65
N GLU A 101 8.22 3.36 21.98
CA GLU A 101 8.68 1.98 22.20
C GLU A 101 9.78 1.87 23.25
N GLY A 102 10.05 0.64 23.68
CA GLY A 102 10.98 0.36 24.78
C GLY A 102 10.27 0.28 26.12
N ASP A 103 11.05 0.25 27.19
CA ASP A 103 10.53 0.08 28.53
C ASP A 103 11.19 1.07 29.48
N ARG A 104 10.32 1.92 30.04
CA ARG A 104 10.70 2.97 30.99
C ARG A 104 11.27 2.36 32.28
N LYS A 105 10.97 1.11 32.62
CA LYS A 105 11.49 0.44 33.83
C LYS A 105 12.87 -0.18 33.63
N THR A 106 13.13 -0.75 32.45
CA THR A 106 14.40 -1.45 32.15
C THR A 106 15.48 -0.55 31.54
N GLY A 107 15.16 0.72 31.25
CA GLY A 107 16.17 1.78 31.09
C GLY A 107 16.36 2.33 29.69
N SER A 108 15.50 2.04 28.72
CA SER A 108 15.51 2.72 27.43
C SER A 108 14.11 2.83 26.84
N PHE A 109 13.70 4.05 26.54
CA PHE A 109 12.40 4.39 25.98
C PHE A 109 12.59 5.36 24.82
N TYR A 110 11.82 5.20 23.75
CA TYR A 110 11.94 5.96 22.52
C TYR A 110 10.60 6.58 22.16
N THR A 111 10.63 7.81 21.68
CA THR A 111 9.48 8.48 21.04
C THR A 111 9.91 8.90 19.64
N TYR A 112 9.06 8.65 18.65
CA TYR A 112 9.36 8.98 17.26
C TYR A 112 8.16 9.60 16.56
N ASN A 113 8.45 10.52 15.65
CA ASN A 113 7.54 11.06 14.66
C ASN A 113 8.29 11.16 13.34
N ILE A 114 7.82 10.46 12.32
CA ILE A 114 8.48 10.28 11.03
C ILE A 114 7.48 10.59 9.92
N TRP A 115 7.94 11.25 8.88
CA TRP A 115 7.16 11.49 7.68
C TRP A 115 8.03 11.42 6.43
N LEU A 116 7.39 11.11 5.31
CA LEU A 116 8.01 11.16 3.99
C LEU A 116 7.62 12.47 3.31
N GLU A 117 8.48 12.94 2.41
CA GLU A 117 8.23 14.13 1.59
C GLU A 117 9.00 14.02 0.27
N ASP A 118 8.70 14.91 -0.68
CA ASP A 118 9.33 14.94 -2.00
C ASP A 118 9.31 13.58 -2.70
N VAL A 119 8.27 12.77 -2.45
CA VAL A 119 8.14 11.44 -3.04
C VAL A 119 7.75 11.56 -4.51
N SER A 120 8.46 10.85 -5.38
CA SER A 120 8.23 10.84 -6.82
C SER A 120 8.54 9.49 -7.44
N LEU A 121 7.91 9.20 -8.57
CA LEU A 121 8.30 8.08 -9.43
C LEU A 121 9.55 8.48 -10.21
N GLU A 122 10.60 7.67 -10.10
CA GLU A 122 11.82 7.82 -10.89
C GLU A 122 11.76 6.98 -12.17
N ASN A 123 11.27 5.75 -12.07
CA ASN A 123 11.20 4.83 -13.21
C ASN A 123 10.02 3.87 -13.07
N SER A 124 9.37 3.56 -14.20
CA SER A 124 8.33 2.54 -14.34
C SER A 124 8.66 1.63 -15.52
N HIS A 125 8.62 0.32 -15.29
CA HIS A 125 8.78 -0.68 -16.34
C HIS A 125 7.63 -1.66 -16.30
N ASP A 126 6.86 -1.71 -17.38
CA ASP A 126 5.75 -2.64 -17.55
C ASP A 126 6.10 -3.61 -18.67
N SER A 127 6.03 -4.91 -18.37
CA SER A 127 6.27 -5.98 -19.33
C SER A 127 5.17 -7.04 -19.24
N THR A 128 4.94 -7.73 -20.35
CA THR A 128 4.00 -8.85 -20.41
C THR A 128 4.70 -10.00 -21.13
N GLU A 129 5.05 -11.04 -20.39
CA GLU A 129 5.71 -12.25 -20.90
C GLU A 129 4.97 -13.48 -20.37
N ASP A 130 4.69 -14.47 -21.22
CA ASP A 130 4.05 -15.74 -20.81
C ASP A 130 2.75 -15.59 -19.98
N ASN A 131 1.87 -14.66 -20.36
CA ASN A 131 0.66 -14.29 -19.60
C ASN A 131 0.94 -13.81 -18.17
N ARG A 132 2.15 -13.31 -17.91
CA ARG A 132 2.52 -12.63 -16.67
C ARG A 132 2.70 -11.15 -16.96
N HIS A 133 1.87 -10.34 -16.33
CA HIS A 133 2.00 -8.90 -16.35
C HIS A 133 2.88 -8.47 -15.17
N ILE A 134 4.07 -7.97 -15.48
CA ILE A 134 5.04 -7.52 -14.48
C ILE A 134 5.12 -6.01 -14.56
N GLN A 135 4.90 -5.34 -13.43
CA GLN A 135 5.07 -3.90 -13.29
C GLN A 135 6.12 -3.65 -12.23
N GLN A 136 7.14 -2.87 -12.57
CA GLN A 136 8.24 -2.51 -11.70
C GLN A 136 8.32 -1.00 -11.56
N TYR A 137 8.26 -0.53 -10.32
CA TYR A 137 8.33 0.89 -9.98
C TYR A 137 9.55 1.17 -9.13
N THR A 138 10.29 2.22 -9.48
CA THR A 138 11.32 2.82 -8.64
C THR A 138 10.81 4.18 -8.17
N ILE A 139 10.58 4.29 -6.87
CA ILE A 139 10.08 5.51 -6.23
C ILE A 139 11.19 6.05 -5.34
N THR A 140 11.41 7.34 -5.39
CA THR A 140 12.38 8.03 -4.55
C THR A 140 11.72 9.08 -3.70
N GLY A 141 12.39 9.53 -2.66
CA GLY A 141 11.93 10.65 -1.86
C GLY A 141 12.82 10.91 -0.66
N LYS A 142 12.37 11.85 0.16
CA LYS A 142 13.02 12.23 1.40
C LYS A 142 12.22 11.72 2.59
N TRP A 143 12.91 11.50 3.69
CA TRP A 143 12.28 11.28 4.98
C TRP A 143 12.88 12.21 6.00
N ASN A 144 12.03 12.63 6.94
CA ASN A 144 12.42 13.43 8.09
C ASN A 144 11.84 12.82 9.34
N SER A 145 12.45 13.16 10.47
CA SER A 145 12.00 12.64 11.74
C SER A 145 12.34 13.54 12.92
N LYS A 146 11.61 13.31 14.00
CA LYS A 146 11.95 13.71 15.36
C LYS A 146 12.02 12.44 16.20
N VAL A 147 13.20 12.12 16.72
CA VAL A 147 13.43 10.92 17.54
C VAL A 147 14.05 11.32 18.86
N TYR A 148 13.45 10.81 19.94
CA TYR A 148 13.89 11.03 21.31
C TYR A 148 14.17 9.70 21.96
N LYS A 149 15.27 9.62 22.72
CA LYS A 149 15.62 8.48 23.56
C LYS A 149 15.72 8.96 25.01
N GLU A 150 14.94 8.35 25.88
CA GLU A 150 15.02 8.50 27.33
C GLU A 150 15.74 7.27 27.90
N ILE A 151 16.69 7.48 28.80
CA ILE A 151 17.39 6.41 29.50
C ILE A 151 17.11 6.55 31.00
N ASN A 152 16.66 5.47 31.63
CA ASN A 152 16.50 5.43 33.08
C ASN A 152 17.61 4.59 33.68
N ALA A 153 18.45 5.20 34.50
CA ALA A 153 19.48 4.51 35.27
C ALA A 153 19.22 4.73 36.75
N PHE A 154 19.08 3.65 37.52
CA PHE A 154 18.91 3.69 38.99
C PHE A 154 17.72 4.56 39.46
N GLY A 155 16.63 4.59 38.69
CA GLY A 155 15.44 5.42 39.02
C GLY A 155 15.61 6.91 38.71
N LEU A 156 16.76 7.32 38.18
CA LEU A 156 17.00 8.68 37.69
C LEU A 156 16.76 8.74 36.18
N ARG A 157 15.96 9.72 35.75
CA ARG A 157 15.76 10.05 34.35
C ARG A 157 17.03 10.70 33.82
N LEU A 158 17.81 9.94 33.07
CA LEU A 158 18.92 10.44 32.27
C LEU A 158 18.37 10.71 30.87
N ASP A 159 17.94 11.95 30.63
CA ASP A 159 17.83 12.43 29.26
C ASP A 159 19.26 12.45 28.70
N ILE A 160 19.68 11.37 28.05
CA ILE A 160 20.79 11.40 27.12
C ILE A 160 20.13 11.71 25.79
N PRO A 161 19.86 12.99 25.48
CA PRO A 161 19.26 13.30 24.22
C PRO A 161 20.24 12.79 23.17
N TRP A 162 19.70 12.15 22.16
CA TRP A 162 20.34 12.12 20.85
C TRP A 162 20.44 13.54 20.24
N GLY A 163 20.62 14.58 21.08
CA GLY A 163 20.38 15.99 20.86
C GLY A 163 18.89 16.36 21.04
N HIS A 164 18.56 17.37 21.85
CA HIS A 164 17.20 17.91 21.94
C HIS A 164 16.69 18.45 20.58
N ASN A 165 17.60 18.61 19.62
CA ASN A 165 17.38 19.18 18.29
C ASN A 165 17.89 18.29 17.15
N LYS A 166 18.25 17.02 17.37
CA LYS A 166 18.63 16.20 16.23
C LYS A 166 17.38 15.78 15.48
N THR A 167 17.35 16.15 14.21
CA THR A 167 16.28 15.81 13.28
C THR A 167 16.87 14.84 12.26
N PRO A 168 16.85 13.53 12.56
CA PRO A 168 17.33 12.54 11.62
C PRO A 168 16.52 12.65 10.31
N HIS A 169 17.23 12.61 9.20
CA HIS A 169 16.68 12.79 7.86
C HIS A 169 17.52 12.05 6.84
N GLY A 170 16.99 11.83 5.65
CA GLY A 170 17.73 11.20 4.58
C GLY A 170 16.91 11.00 3.33
N GLN A 171 17.53 10.38 2.34
CA GLN A 171 16.88 9.93 1.12
C GLN A 171 16.39 8.49 1.28
N PHE A 172 15.42 8.11 0.48
CA PHE A 172 15.06 6.71 0.27
C PHE A 172 14.80 6.43 -1.21
N THR A 173 14.97 5.17 -1.56
CA THR A 173 14.55 4.59 -2.84
C THR A 173 13.80 3.31 -2.53
N VAL A 174 12.64 3.09 -3.12
CA VAL A 174 11.90 1.84 -3.00
C VAL A 174 11.64 1.26 -4.37
N LYS A 175 12.04 -0.01 -4.54
CA LYS A 175 11.65 -0.81 -5.69
C LYS A 175 10.43 -1.64 -5.32
N VAL A 176 9.39 -1.53 -6.13
CA VAL A 176 8.14 -2.28 -5.99
C VAL A 176 7.97 -3.12 -7.24
N GLU A 177 7.72 -4.41 -7.05
CA GLU A 177 7.36 -5.32 -8.14
C GLU A 177 5.93 -5.83 -7.92
N ILE A 178 5.15 -5.75 -8.98
CA ILE A 178 3.77 -6.24 -9.05
C ILE A 178 3.70 -7.28 -10.16
N LEU A 179 3.26 -8.49 -9.81
CA LEU A 179 3.00 -9.59 -10.74
C LEU A 179 1.50 -9.85 -10.78
N ASN A 180 0.89 -9.70 -11.96
CA ASN A 180 -0.54 -9.90 -12.18
C ASN A 180 -1.41 -9.12 -11.18
N GLY A 181 -1.03 -7.86 -10.92
CA GLY A 181 -1.72 -6.98 -9.97
C GLY A 181 -1.43 -7.26 -8.49
N ARG A 182 -0.59 -8.24 -8.14
CA ARG A 182 -0.18 -8.53 -6.76
C ARG A 182 1.26 -8.11 -6.49
N VAL A 183 1.50 -7.46 -5.36
CA VAL A 183 2.88 -7.16 -4.95
C VAL A 183 3.63 -8.43 -4.61
N THR A 184 4.69 -8.69 -5.36
CA THR A 184 5.63 -9.78 -5.09
C THR A 184 6.79 -9.29 -4.26
N GLU A 185 7.18 -8.02 -4.42
CA GLU A 185 8.39 -7.50 -3.79
C GLU A 185 8.30 -6.02 -3.42
N ILE A 186 8.81 -5.70 -2.23
CA ILE A 186 9.01 -4.33 -1.74
C ILE A 186 10.42 -4.24 -1.16
N LYS A 187 11.32 -3.57 -1.87
CA LYS A 187 12.72 -3.36 -1.48
C LYS A 187 12.98 -1.88 -1.17
N PRO A 188 12.72 -1.43 0.07
CA PRO A 188 13.08 -0.08 0.49
C PRO A 188 14.57 -0.03 0.85
N ASP A 189 15.30 0.80 0.14
CA ASP A 189 16.61 1.30 0.52
C ASP A 189 16.45 2.68 1.15
N VAL A 190 17.02 2.86 2.34
CA VAL A 190 16.85 4.09 3.13
C VAL A 190 18.23 4.48 3.61
N ALA A 191 18.63 5.72 3.31
CA ALA A 191 19.93 6.24 3.65
C ALA A 191 20.23 6.08 5.15
N ARG A 192 21.43 5.59 5.43
CA ARG A 192 21.96 5.38 6.77
C ARG A 192 23.20 6.22 6.97
N TYR A 193 23.45 6.58 8.22
CA TYR A 193 24.58 7.42 8.62
C TYR A 193 25.32 6.74 9.76
N ASP A 194 26.56 7.14 10.04
CA ASP A 194 27.32 6.67 11.22
C ASP A 194 26.79 7.34 12.50
N ASP A 195 25.50 7.12 12.75
CA ASP A 195 24.73 7.80 13.77
C ASP A 195 23.52 6.97 14.17
N SER A 196 23.48 6.59 15.46
CA SER A 196 22.41 5.76 16.02
C SER A 196 21.00 6.35 15.82
N PRO A 197 20.75 7.65 16.05
CA PRO A 197 19.48 8.31 15.75
C PRO A 197 19.00 8.18 14.31
N ASN A 198 19.89 8.47 13.35
CA ASN A 198 19.57 8.26 11.94
C ASN A 198 19.27 6.81 11.61
N ASN A 199 20.05 5.87 12.11
CA ASN A 199 19.84 4.44 11.82
C ASN A 199 18.53 3.91 12.41
N TYR A 200 18.18 4.35 13.63
CA TYR A 200 16.90 4.04 14.24
C TYR A 200 15.73 4.64 13.44
N ALA A 201 15.81 5.91 13.05
CA ALA A 201 14.79 6.55 12.23
C ALA A 201 14.65 5.88 10.86
N ALA A 202 15.77 5.52 10.21
CA ALA A 202 15.78 4.80 8.94
C ALA A 202 15.07 3.43 9.03
N ASP A 203 15.21 2.70 10.14
CA ASP A 203 14.49 1.44 10.36
C ASP A 203 12.98 1.64 10.47
N LYS A 204 12.56 2.73 11.11
CA LYS A 204 11.15 3.11 11.21
C LYS A 204 10.60 3.58 9.87
N VAL A 205 11.37 4.31 9.08
CA VAL A 205 11.02 4.67 7.69
C VAL A 205 10.85 3.43 6.82
N LYS A 206 11.77 2.45 6.90
CA LYS A 206 11.60 1.16 6.19
C LYS A 206 10.31 0.45 6.57
N LYS A 207 9.94 0.46 7.86
CA LYS A 207 8.68 -0.13 8.34
C LYS A 207 7.46 0.64 7.81
N LEU A 208 7.48 1.98 7.84
CA LEU A 208 6.42 2.83 7.31
C LEU A 208 6.20 2.55 5.82
N ILE A 209 7.25 2.65 5.00
CA ILE A 209 7.17 2.41 3.55
C ILE A 209 6.58 1.02 3.25
N LYS A 210 7.11 -0.03 3.89
CA LYS A 210 6.56 -1.39 3.71
C LYS A 210 5.09 -1.46 4.10
N SER A 211 4.70 -0.85 5.21
CA SER A 211 3.32 -0.85 5.70
C SER A 211 2.38 -0.12 4.76
N GLU A 212 2.77 1.04 4.22
CA GLU A 212 1.92 1.83 3.31
C GLU A 212 1.71 1.14 1.98
N ILE A 213 2.81 0.65 1.38
CA ILE A 213 2.80 -0.06 0.09
C ILE A 213 2.04 -1.39 0.26
N SER A 214 2.36 -2.16 1.31
CA SER A 214 1.62 -3.39 1.60
C SER A 214 0.16 -3.10 1.94
N GLY A 215 -0.16 -2.02 2.64
CA GLY A 215 -1.55 -1.68 2.96
C GLY A 215 -2.35 -1.23 1.74
N MET A 216 -1.69 -0.65 0.74
CA MET A 216 -2.31 -0.32 -0.55
C MET A 216 -2.52 -1.55 -1.42
N LEU A 217 -1.61 -2.54 -1.33
CA LEU A 217 -1.51 -3.64 -2.30
C LEU A 217 -1.80 -5.03 -1.71
N ARG A 218 -1.99 -5.16 -0.38
CA ARG A 218 -2.77 -6.25 0.26
C ARG A 218 -4.25 -6.20 -0.08
N VAL A 219 -4.61 -5.17 -0.82
CA VAL A 219 -5.88 -5.05 -1.50
C VAL A 219 -5.89 -5.90 -2.80
N PHE A 220 -4.99 -6.87 -3.01
CA PHE A 220 -4.99 -7.79 -4.17
C PHE A 220 -4.42 -9.19 -3.87
#